data_AF-A0A1G7R9C6-F1
#
_entry.id   AF-A0A1G7R9C6-F1
#
_cell.length_a   1.000
_cell.length_b   1.000
_cell.length_c   1.000
_cell.angle_alpha   90.00
_cell.angle_beta   90.00
_cell.angle_gamma   90.00
#
_symmetry.space_group_name_H-M   'P 1'
#
loop_
_entity.id
_entity.type
_entity.pdbx_description
1 polymer ?
#
loop_
_entity_poly.entity_id
_entity_poly.type
_entity_poly.pdbx_seq_one_letter_code
_entity_poly.pdbx_strand_id
1 'polypeptide(L)'
;MNEADTCRKFVVPKLQEAGWDDRPHAINEQRTFTDGRVVFVGGKARRGKQKRSDYLLRYNPDFPIAVVEAKSRYRHAAEGLQQAKEYAEILGLRFAYSTNGIEIVEFDCNRPIVTAVVLP
;
A
#
# COMPACT_ATOMS: atom_id res chain seq x y z
N MET A 1 6.75 17.73 7.44
CA MET A 1 5.93 16.56 7.81
C MET A 1 6.45 15.37 7.04
N ASN A 2 6.97 14.37 7.74
CA ASN A 2 7.52 13.18 7.08
C ASN A 2 6.39 12.18 6.71
N GLU A 3 6.74 11.05 6.11
CA GLU A 3 5.79 10.01 5.71
C GLU A 3 5.06 9.40 6.93
N ALA A 4 5.80 9.04 8.00
CA ALA A 4 5.23 8.49 9.22
C ALA A 4 4.22 9.45 9.90
N ASP A 5 4.52 10.74 9.92
CA ASP A 5 3.61 11.79 10.41
C ASP A 5 2.34 11.86 9.56
N THR A 6 2.48 11.71 8.23
CA THR A 6 1.36 11.73 7.28
C THR A 6 0.45 10.51 7.51
N CYS A 7 1.06 9.34 7.65
CA CYS A 7 0.38 8.09 7.98
C CYS A 7 -0.45 8.21 9.26
N ARG A 8 0.19 8.60 10.36
CA ARG A 8 -0.45 8.69 11.68
C ARG A 8 -1.56 9.73 11.75
N LYS A 9 -1.39 10.89 11.12
CA LYS A 9 -2.33 12.01 11.25
C LYS A 9 -3.45 12.01 10.22
N PHE A 10 -3.27 11.35 9.08
CA PHE A 10 -4.25 11.43 7.98
C PHE A 10 -4.64 10.07 7.41
N VAL A 11 -3.68 9.17 7.15
CA VAL A 11 -4.00 7.91 6.45
C VAL A 11 -4.72 6.93 7.38
N VAL A 12 -4.16 6.65 8.56
CA VAL A 12 -4.76 5.71 9.52
C VAL A 12 -6.16 6.17 9.96
N PRO A 13 -6.38 7.44 10.35
CA PRO A 13 -7.73 7.90 10.70
C PRO A 13 -8.74 7.70 9.57
N LYS A 14 -8.35 7.92 8.30
CA LYS A 14 -9.24 7.72 7.15
C LYS A 14 -9.54 6.25 6.87
N LEU A 15 -8.56 5.37 7.06
CA LEU A 15 -8.79 3.92 6.97
C LEU A 15 -9.76 3.44 8.07
N GLN A 16 -9.60 3.97 9.29
CA GLN A 16 -10.49 3.67 10.42
C GLN A 16 -11.90 4.22 10.20
N GLU A 17 -12.03 5.47 9.73
CA GLU A 17 -13.32 6.09 9.37
C GLU A 17 -14.05 5.31 8.28
N ALA A 18 -13.32 4.73 7.33
CA ALA A 18 -13.86 3.83 6.31
C ALA A 18 -14.19 2.42 6.82
N GLY A 19 -13.99 2.13 8.11
CA GLY A 19 -14.35 0.86 8.75
C GLY A 19 -13.32 -0.27 8.58
N TRP A 20 -12.10 0.01 8.12
CA TRP A 20 -11.09 -1.04 7.90
C TRP A 20 -10.53 -1.67 9.19
N ASP A 21 -10.74 -1.02 10.33
CA ASP A 21 -10.32 -1.51 11.65
C ASP A 21 -11.45 -2.23 12.41
N ASP A 22 -12.66 -2.27 11.82
CA ASP A 22 -13.81 -2.95 12.39
C ASP A 22 -13.89 -4.40 11.91
N ARG A 23 -14.20 -5.33 12.81
CA ARG A 23 -14.34 -6.74 12.42
C ARG A 23 -15.51 -6.93 11.43
N PRO A 24 -15.35 -7.78 10.40
CA PRO A 24 -14.26 -8.74 10.19
C PRO A 24 -13.02 -8.18 9.48
N HIS A 25 -13.03 -6.89 9.14
CA HIS A 25 -11.94 -6.24 8.43
C HIS A 25 -10.73 -6.05 9.34
N ALA A 26 -9.56 -5.85 8.73
CA ALA A 26 -8.35 -5.53 9.46
C ALA A 26 -7.37 -4.73 8.60
N ILE A 27 -6.64 -3.84 9.27
CA ILE A 27 -5.47 -3.14 8.72
C ILE A 27 -4.21 -3.88 9.22
N ASN A 28 -3.38 -4.36 8.29
CA ASN A 28 -2.05 -4.87 8.62
C ASN A 28 -0.97 -3.88 8.17
N GLU A 29 -0.33 -3.22 9.13
CA GLU A 29 0.77 -2.29 8.84
C GLU A 29 2.09 -2.99 8.52
N GLN A 30 2.91 -2.35 7.68
CA GLN A 30 4.34 -2.65 7.47
C GLN A 30 4.64 -4.13 7.17
N ARG A 31 3.79 -4.78 6.38
CA ARG A 31 3.96 -6.20 6.03
C ARG A 31 5.06 -6.36 5.00
N THR A 32 6.15 -7.00 5.40
CA THR A 32 7.14 -7.55 4.47
C THR A 32 6.56 -8.81 3.83
N PHE A 33 6.53 -8.89 2.51
CA PHE A 33 5.91 -10.00 1.79
C PHE A 33 6.81 -10.63 0.72
N THR A 34 8.03 -10.11 0.54
CA THR A 34 9.05 -10.82 -0.24
C THR A 34 10.33 -10.99 0.55
N ASP A 35 10.97 -12.11 0.29
CA ASP A 35 12.24 -12.52 0.89
C ASP A 35 13.46 -11.76 0.33
N GLY A 36 13.23 -10.88 -0.65
CA GLY A 36 14.26 -10.24 -1.47
C GLY A 36 14.77 -11.19 -2.56
N ARG A 37 14.94 -10.68 -3.79
CA ARG A 37 15.47 -11.48 -4.90
C ARG A 37 16.91 -11.92 -4.59
N VAL A 38 17.23 -13.20 -4.78
CA VAL A 38 18.63 -13.67 -4.69
C VAL A 38 19.41 -13.15 -5.89
N VAL A 39 20.49 -12.43 -5.63
CA VAL A 39 21.40 -11.85 -6.62
C VAL A 39 22.83 -12.31 -6.33
N PHE A 40 23.61 -12.60 -7.37
CA PHE A 40 25.02 -12.94 -7.25
C PHE A 40 25.86 -11.69 -7.49
N VAL A 41 26.60 -11.25 -6.45
CA VAL A 41 27.48 -10.07 -6.52
C VAL A 41 28.86 -10.46 -6.02
N GLY A 42 29.88 -10.35 -6.88
CA GLY A 42 31.26 -10.69 -6.53
C GLY A 42 31.46 -12.15 -6.13
N GLY A 43 30.78 -13.09 -6.80
CA GLY A 43 30.89 -14.53 -6.53
C GLY A 43 30.16 -15.02 -5.26
N LYS A 44 29.44 -14.14 -4.54
CA LYS A 44 28.63 -14.51 -3.37
C LYS A 44 27.14 -14.25 -3.64
N ALA A 45 26.30 -15.17 -3.19
CA ALA A 45 24.85 -14.95 -3.17
C ALA A 45 24.50 -13.90 -2.09
N ARG A 46 23.68 -12.92 -2.46
CA ARG A 46 23.10 -11.90 -1.57
C ARG A 46 21.60 -11.82 -1.81
N ARG A 47 20.82 -11.44 -0.81
CA ARG A 47 19.40 -11.11 -0.98
C ARG A 47 19.26 -9.62 -1.27
N GLY A 48 18.42 -9.29 -2.26
CA GLY A 48 18.03 -7.93 -2.57
C GLY A 48 17.08 -7.34 -1.53
N LYS A 49 16.65 -6.09 -1.75
CA LYS A 49 15.73 -5.40 -0.85
C LYS A 49 14.41 -6.17 -0.75
N GLN A 50 13.99 -6.46 0.47
CA GLN A 50 12.66 -7.00 0.75
C GLN A 50 11.60 -5.94 0.40
N LYS A 51 10.49 -6.39 -0.16
CA LYS A 51 9.32 -5.53 -0.42
C LYS A 51 8.42 -5.51 0.80
N ARG A 52 8.04 -4.30 1.20
CA ARG A 52 7.20 -4.02 2.36
C ARG A 52 6.16 -3.00 1.94
N SER A 53 4.88 -3.31 2.18
CA SER A 53 3.78 -2.38 1.98
C SER A 53 3.52 -1.56 3.24
N ASP A 54 3.01 -0.34 3.10
CA ASP A 54 2.64 0.47 4.27
C ASP A 54 1.41 -0.11 4.97
N TYR A 55 0.37 -0.44 4.20
CA TYR A 55 -0.83 -1.10 4.71
C TYR A 55 -1.34 -2.19 3.77
N LEU A 56 -1.79 -3.30 4.35
CA LEU A 56 -2.53 -4.35 3.67
C LEU A 56 -3.93 -4.42 4.28
N LEU A 57 -4.95 -4.23 3.46
CA LEU A 57 -6.35 -4.23 3.87
C LEU A 57 -6.95 -5.62 3.66
N ARG A 58 -7.55 -6.14 4.73
CA ARG A 58 -8.21 -7.44 4.75
C ARG A 58 -9.70 -7.27 4.85
N TYR A 59 -10.44 -7.85 3.90
CA TYR A 59 -11.89 -7.90 3.97
C TYR A 59 -12.36 -8.89 5.04
N ASN A 60 -11.62 -9.97 5.24
CA ASN A 60 -11.73 -10.86 6.39
C ASN A 60 -10.34 -11.45 6.69
N PRO A 61 -10.12 -12.17 7.81
CA PRO A 61 -8.79 -12.65 8.20
C PRO A 61 -8.04 -13.41 7.10
N ASP A 62 -8.75 -14.18 6.29
CA ASP A 62 -8.18 -15.04 5.24
C ASP A 62 -8.18 -14.40 3.84
N PHE A 63 -8.79 -13.22 3.70
CA PHE A 63 -8.99 -12.57 2.39
C PHE A 63 -8.42 -11.14 2.36
N PRO A 64 -7.11 -10.98 2.05
CA PRO A 64 -6.54 -9.67 1.73
C PRO A 64 -7.09 -9.20 0.38
N ILE A 65 -7.50 -7.93 0.30
CA ILE A 65 -8.18 -7.40 -0.90
C ILE A 65 -7.46 -6.20 -1.50
N ALA A 66 -6.70 -5.44 -0.70
CA ALA A 66 -6.05 -4.23 -1.20
C ALA A 66 -4.73 -3.92 -0.49
N VAL A 67 -3.84 -3.22 -1.19
CA VAL A 67 -2.61 -2.63 -0.64
C VAL A 67 -2.69 -1.11 -0.70
N VAL A 68 -2.12 -0.43 0.30
CA VAL A 68 -2.00 1.03 0.33
C VAL A 68 -0.53 1.41 0.49
N GLU A 69 -0.05 2.26 -0.41
CA GLU A 69 1.23 2.95 -0.30
C GLU A 69 1.00 4.40 0.12
N ALA A 70 1.67 4.81 1.19
CA ALA A 70 1.67 6.18 1.65
C ALA A 70 2.83 6.96 1.04
N LYS A 71 2.63 8.27 0.89
CA LYS A 71 3.67 9.25 0.59
C LYS A 71 3.60 10.38 1.61
N SER A 72 4.69 11.12 1.73
CA SER A 72 4.68 12.35 2.51
C SER A 72 3.63 13.32 1.97
N ARG A 73 2.98 14.08 2.86
CA ARG A 73 1.88 14.99 2.53
C ARG A 73 2.15 15.98 1.38
N TYR A 74 3.41 16.34 1.16
CA TYR A 74 3.82 17.31 0.13
C TYR A 74 4.13 16.69 -1.25
N ARG A 75 4.13 15.36 -1.37
CA ARG A 75 4.30 14.66 -2.65
C ARG A 75 2.94 14.36 -3.26
N HIS A 76 2.90 14.17 -4.57
CA HIS A 76 1.66 13.75 -5.24
C HIS A 76 1.35 12.29 -4.91
N ALA A 77 0.08 11.98 -4.65
CA ALA A 77 -0.33 10.60 -4.38
C ALA A 77 -0.03 9.67 -5.57
N ALA A 78 -0.09 10.15 -6.81
CA ALA A 78 0.22 9.37 -8.00
C ALA A 78 1.66 8.82 -8.03
N GLU A 79 2.62 9.43 -7.32
CA GLU A 79 4.03 8.98 -7.28
C GLU A 79 4.20 7.58 -6.65
N GLY A 80 3.25 7.13 -5.83
CA GLY A 80 3.25 5.78 -5.26
C GLY A 80 2.45 4.74 -6.06
N LEU A 81 1.71 5.15 -7.10
CA LEU A 81 0.77 4.26 -7.79
C LEU A 81 1.46 3.06 -8.44
N GLN A 82 2.61 3.28 -9.10
CA GLN A 82 3.32 2.18 -9.77
C GLN A 82 3.82 1.12 -8.77
N GLN A 83 4.25 1.55 -7.59
CA GLN A 83 4.66 0.68 -6.50
C GLN A 83 3.46 -0.11 -5.95
N ALA A 84 2.34 0.56 -5.70
CA ALA A 84 1.11 -0.08 -5.23
C ALA A 84 0.60 -1.14 -6.22
N LYS A 85 0.64 -0.85 -7.53
CA LYS A 85 0.29 -1.80 -8.60
C LYS A 85 1.18 -3.04 -8.58
N GLU A 86 2.50 -2.84 -8.52
CA GLU A 86 3.46 -3.95 -8.45
C GLU A 86 3.22 -4.83 -7.22
N TYR A 87 2.87 -4.22 -6.09
CA TYR A 87 2.60 -4.96 -4.85
C TYR A 87 1.28 -5.71 -4.92
N ALA A 88 0.22 -5.11 -5.48
CA ALA A 88 -1.05 -5.79 -5.70
C ALA A 88 -0.89 -6.99 -6.64
N GLU A 89 -0.10 -6.87 -7.70
CA GLU A 89 0.21 -7.98 -8.61
C GLU A 89 0.92 -9.13 -7.89
N ILE A 90 1.96 -8.85 -7.11
CA ILE A 90 2.72 -9.88 -6.37
C ILE A 90 1.86 -10.60 -5.35
N LEU A 91 0.96 -9.87 -4.69
CA LEU A 91 0.10 -10.38 -3.63
C LEU A 91 -1.23 -10.96 -4.15
N GLY A 92 -1.51 -10.86 -5.46
CA GLY A 92 -2.78 -11.30 -6.05
C GLY A 92 -4.00 -10.51 -5.54
N LEU A 93 -3.82 -9.21 -5.27
CA LEU A 93 -4.87 -8.34 -4.71
C LEU A 93 -5.71 -7.71 -5.80
N ARG A 94 -6.93 -7.32 -5.44
CA ARG A 94 -7.87 -6.68 -6.36
C ARG A 94 -7.62 -5.18 -6.52
N PHE A 95 -7.23 -4.50 -5.44
CA PHE A 95 -7.09 -3.05 -5.44
C PHE A 95 -5.69 -2.61 -4.99
N ALA A 96 -5.21 -1.53 -5.61
CA ALA A 96 -3.99 -0.84 -5.24
C ALA A 96 -4.30 0.63 -4.97
N TYR A 97 -3.89 1.14 -3.82
CA TYR A 97 -4.07 2.53 -3.42
C TYR A 97 -2.73 3.22 -3.23
N SER A 98 -2.68 4.50 -3.57
CA SER A 98 -1.60 5.40 -3.20
C SER A 98 -2.16 6.71 -2.65
N THR A 99 -1.62 7.21 -1.55
CA THR A 99 -2.14 8.42 -0.89
C THR A 99 -1.07 9.25 -0.19
N ASN A 100 -1.27 10.56 -0.15
CA ASN A 100 -0.50 11.51 0.66
C ASN A 100 -1.34 12.05 1.85
N GLY A 101 -2.47 11.40 2.16
CA GLY A 101 -3.42 11.83 3.19
C GLY A 101 -4.41 12.91 2.76
N ILE A 102 -4.29 13.47 1.55
CA ILE A 102 -5.25 14.42 0.95
C ILE A 102 -5.86 13.77 -0.29
N GLU A 103 -5.00 13.38 -1.22
CA GLU A 103 -5.35 12.71 -2.45
C GLU A 103 -5.30 11.19 -2.24
N ILE A 104 -6.23 10.48 -2.85
CA ILE A 104 -6.24 9.03 -2.94
C ILE A 104 -6.30 8.68 -4.42
N VAL A 105 -5.36 7.86 -4.87
CA VAL A 105 -5.35 7.27 -6.20
C VAL A 105 -5.58 5.78 -6.05
N GLU A 106 -6.66 5.30 -6.66
CA GLU A 106 -7.06 3.90 -6.73
C GLU A 106 -6.72 3.33 -8.11
N PHE A 107 -6.36 2.05 -8.13
CA PHE A 107 -6.35 1.21 -9.32
C PHE A 107 -7.06 -0.11 -9.03
N ASP A 108 -8.06 -0.44 -9.86
CA ASP A 108 -8.73 -1.75 -9.87
C ASP A 108 -7.96 -2.67 -10.84
N CYS A 109 -7.41 -3.78 -10.33
CA CYS A 109 -6.64 -4.73 -11.12
C CYS A 109 -7.50 -5.52 -12.13
N ASN A 110 -8.80 -5.66 -11.87
CA ASN A 110 -9.72 -6.38 -12.77
C ASN A 110 -10.34 -5.46 -13.83
N ARG A 111 -10.33 -4.15 -13.59
CA ARG A 111 -10.78 -3.13 -14.53
C ARG A 111 -9.73 -2.03 -14.53
N PRO A 112 -8.81 -1.98 -15.51
CA PRO A 112 -7.60 -1.14 -15.46
C PRO A 112 -7.93 0.35 -15.65
N ILE A 113 -8.69 0.90 -14.71
CA ILE A 113 -9.12 2.27 -14.58
C ILE A 113 -8.40 2.80 -13.35
N VAL A 114 -7.87 4.01 -13.49
CA VAL A 114 -7.30 4.77 -12.39
C VAL A 114 -8.33 5.80 -11.96
N THR A 115 -8.67 5.80 -10.68
CA THR A 115 -9.59 6.77 -10.08
C THR A 115 -8.83 7.61 -9.07
N ALA A 116 -8.94 8.93 -9.16
CA ALA A 116 -8.30 9.84 -8.22
C ALA A 116 -9.38 10.68 -7.51
N VAL A 117 -9.27 10.75 -6.19
CA VAL A 117 -10.17 11.54 -5.34
C VAL A 117 -9.34 12.48 -4.48
N VAL A 118 -9.71 13.75 -4.45
CA VAL A 118 -9.15 14.73 -3.51
C VAL A 118 -10.14 14.84 -2.36
N LEU A 119 -9.66 14.56 -1.16
CA LEU A 119 -10.48 14.68 0.04
C LEU A 119 -10.44 16.14 0.54
N PRO A 120 -11.56 16.65 1.08
CA PRO A 120 -11.64 17.99 1.65
C PRO A 120 -10.66 18.20 2.83
#